data_AF-A0A7S3H1N7-F1
#
_entry.id   AF-A0A7S3H1N7-F1
#
_cell.length_a   1.000
_cell.length_b   1.000
_cell.length_c   1.000
_cell.angle_alpha   90.00
_cell.angle_beta   90.00
_cell.angle_gamma   90.00
#
_symmetry.space_group_name_H-M   'P 1'
#
loop_
_entity.id
_entity.type
_entity.pdbx_description
1 polymer ?
#
loop_
_entity_poly.entity_id
_entity_poly.type
_entity_poly.pdbx_seq_one_letter_code
_entity_poly.pdbx_strand_id
1 'polypeptide(L)'
;SACDAGGNFWTGDKCCVKSPATCVPGLESSCSASGMHWTGTLCCVPKGSQCVAGCAEVCAQNGHLWTGTYCCLEEPMQCVAGMEGSCKGEGMTWTGSQCCVPNEWTCGAGTIGGCDNQGESWTGTMCCAHEPKQCIAGMQSSCGKDCGNDLVSWSGSQCCVPQFWTCVAGTIGGCNGK
;
A
#
# COMPACT_ATOMS: atom_id res chain seq x y z
N SER A 1 -21.23 14.12 -26.06
CA SER A 1 -19.85 14.40 -25.62
C SER A 1 -19.62 13.73 -24.27
N ALA A 2 -18.37 13.41 -23.88
CA ALA A 2 -18.08 12.76 -22.60
C ALA A 2 -18.62 13.52 -21.36
N CYS A 3 -18.89 14.82 -21.51
CA CYS A 3 -19.38 15.67 -20.42
C CYS A 3 -20.91 15.72 -20.26
N ASP A 4 -21.65 15.08 -21.16
CA ASP A 4 -23.12 15.08 -21.12
C ASP A 4 -23.68 13.97 -20.21
N ALA A 5 -22.81 13.15 -19.64
CA ALA A 5 -23.17 12.08 -18.71
C ALA A 5 -23.60 12.63 -17.33
N GLY A 6 -24.55 11.95 -16.69
CA GLY A 6 -25.02 12.29 -15.35
C GLY A 6 -23.86 12.32 -14.34
N GLY A 7 -23.69 13.45 -13.66
CA GLY A 7 -22.58 13.68 -12.70
C GLY A 7 -21.49 14.62 -13.20
N ASN A 8 -21.48 14.95 -14.49
CA ASN A 8 -20.55 15.91 -15.09
C ASN A 8 -21.25 17.25 -15.41
N PHE A 9 -20.46 18.31 -15.62
CA PHE A 9 -20.92 19.59 -16.15
C PHE A 9 -19.82 20.25 -16.98
N TRP A 10 -20.24 20.93 -18.05
CA TRP A 10 -19.35 21.71 -18.91
C TRP A 10 -19.23 23.14 -18.41
N THR A 11 -18.01 23.67 -18.36
CA THR A 11 -17.72 25.05 -17.92
C THR A 11 -17.55 26.04 -19.08
N GLY A 12 -17.50 25.55 -20.31
CA GLY A 12 -17.13 26.35 -21.49
C GLY A 12 -15.79 25.90 -22.08
N ASP A 13 -14.84 25.52 -21.23
CA ASP A 13 -13.50 25.08 -21.59
C ASP A 13 -13.15 23.67 -21.06
N LYS A 14 -13.74 23.25 -19.93
CA LYS A 14 -13.43 21.97 -19.28
C LYS A 14 -14.68 21.20 -18.88
N CYS A 15 -14.55 19.87 -18.89
CA CYS A 15 -15.50 18.99 -18.26
C CYS A 15 -15.16 18.79 -16.79
N CYS A 16 -16.10 19.08 -15.91
CA CYS A 16 -15.93 18.98 -14.46
C CYS A 16 -16.90 17.96 -13.87
N VAL A 17 -16.50 17.33 -12.76
CA VAL A 17 -17.33 16.39 -12.00
C VAL A 17 -18.03 17.16 -10.88
N LYS A 18 -19.31 16.86 -10.63
CA LYS A 18 -20.15 17.57 -9.65
C LYS A 18 -19.82 17.20 -8.20
N SER A 19 -19.27 16.01 -7.98
CA SER A 19 -18.84 15.52 -6.66
C SER A 19 -17.33 15.69 -6.49
N PRO A 20 -16.85 15.78 -5.23
CA PRO A 20 -15.42 15.68 -4.96
C PRO A 20 -14.86 14.37 -5.51
N ALA A 21 -13.81 14.45 -6.31
CA ALA A 21 -13.24 13.30 -7.01
C ALA A 21 -11.71 13.38 -7.08
N THR A 22 -11.06 12.22 -7.20
CA THR A 22 -9.66 12.09 -7.57
C THR A 22 -9.60 11.77 -9.06
N CYS A 23 -8.98 12.64 -9.87
CA CYS A 23 -8.90 12.43 -11.32
C CYS A 23 -7.49 12.03 -11.75
N VAL A 24 -7.38 10.91 -12.47
CA VAL A 24 -6.11 10.33 -12.92
C VAL A 24 -6.16 9.99 -14.41
N PRO A 25 -5.01 9.80 -15.07
CA PRO A 25 -4.96 9.23 -16.41
C PRO A 25 -5.73 7.91 -16.49
N GLY A 26 -6.43 7.69 -17.59
CA GLY A 26 -7.24 6.50 -17.80
C GLY A 26 -7.76 6.42 -19.23
N LEU A 27 -8.59 5.40 -19.48
CA LEU A 27 -9.25 5.16 -20.75
C LEU A 27 -10.76 5.31 -20.57
N GLU A 28 -11.42 5.96 -21.52
CA GLU A 28 -12.89 6.13 -21.53
C GLU A 28 -13.63 4.80 -21.36
N SER A 29 -13.19 3.76 -22.07
CA SER A 29 -13.80 2.43 -22.03
C SER A 29 -13.73 1.76 -20.66
N SER A 30 -12.72 2.09 -19.85
CA SER A 30 -12.54 1.58 -18.49
C SER A 30 -13.13 2.50 -17.42
N CYS A 31 -13.36 3.78 -17.75
CA CYS A 31 -13.87 4.77 -16.81
C CYS A 31 -15.40 4.80 -16.73
N SER A 32 -16.01 3.66 -16.41
CA SER A 32 -17.46 3.47 -16.52
C SER A 32 -18.10 2.76 -15.33
N ALA A 33 -17.32 2.31 -14.35
CA ALA A 33 -17.87 1.74 -13.13
C ALA A 33 -18.58 2.80 -12.27
N SER A 34 -19.41 2.34 -11.34
CA SER A 34 -20.21 3.21 -10.47
C SER A 34 -19.33 4.21 -9.72
N GLY A 35 -19.72 5.48 -9.72
CA GLY A 35 -18.96 6.57 -9.09
C GLY A 35 -17.74 7.06 -9.90
N MET A 36 -17.48 6.48 -11.07
CA MET A 36 -16.44 6.94 -11.99
C MET A 36 -17.02 7.90 -13.03
N HIS A 37 -16.22 8.90 -13.41
CA HIS A 37 -16.62 9.94 -14.33
C HIS A 37 -15.49 10.23 -15.34
N TRP A 38 -15.76 9.96 -16.61
CA TRP A 38 -14.86 10.34 -17.69
C TRP A 38 -15.03 11.81 -18.04
N THR A 39 -13.93 12.55 -18.06
CA THR A 39 -13.91 14.00 -18.37
C THR A 39 -13.60 14.30 -19.84
N GLY A 40 -13.39 13.26 -20.66
CA GLY A 40 -12.83 13.37 -22.00
C GLY A 40 -11.31 13.17 -22.04
N THR A 41 -10.61 13.33 -20.91
CA THR A 41 -9.14 13.18 -20.83
C THR A 41 -8.67 12.42 -19.59
N LEU A 42 -9.35 12.62 -18.46
CA LEU A 42 -9.06 11.95 -17.20
C LEU A 42 -10.24 11.12 -16.73
N CYS A 43 -9.92 10.05 -16.03
CA CYS A 43 -10.88 9.27 -15.29
C CYS A 43 -10.93 9.73 -13.83
N CYS A 44 -12.09 10.19 -13.40
CA CYS A 44 -12.30 10.63 -12.03
C CYS A 44 -12.99 9.55 -11.22
N VAL A 45 -12.40 9.17 -10.10
CA VAL A 45 -12.91 8.19 -9.13
C VAL A 45 -13.37 8.92 -7.84
N PRO A 46 -14.10 8.27 -6.92
CA PRO A 46 -14.50 8.89 -5.67
C PRO A 46 -13.33 9.53 -4.92
N LYS A 47 -13.59 10.65 -4.25
CA LYS A 47 -12.58 11.30 -3.41
C LYS A 47 -12.10 10.35 -2.32
N GLY A 48 -10.78 10.36 -2.08
CA GLY A 48 -10.14 9.52 -1.07
C GLY A 48 -9.48 8.28 -1.67
N SER A 49 -9.90 7.88 -2.88
CA SER A 49 -9.27 6.75 -3.56
C SER A 49 -7.80 7.00 -3.86
N GLN A 50 -6.99 5.97 -3.65
CA GLN A 50 -5.57 5.95 -3.99
C GLN A 50 -5.36 5.13 -5.26
N CYS A 51 -4.87 5.78 -6.31
CA CYS A 51 -4.61 5.13 -7.59
C CYS A 51 -3.13 4.76 -7.72
N VAL A 52 -2.87 3.47 -7.93
CA VAL A 52 -1.52 2.90 -8.05
C VAL A 52 -1.40 2.06 -9.31
N ALA A 53 -0.16 1.77 -9.71
CA ALA A 53 0.09 0.86 -10.83
C ALA A 53 -0.51 -0.52 -10.53
N GLY A 54 -1.03 -1.19 -11.56
CA GLY A 54 -1.67 -2.48 -11.41
C GLY A 54 -2.09 -3.09 -12.73
N CYS A 55 -2.72 -4.25 -12.65
CA CYS A 55 -3.28 -4.97 -13.80
C CYS A 55 -4.80 -4.95 -13.72
N ALA A 56 -5.46 -4.72 -14.87
CA ALA A 56 -6.91 -4.54 -14.95
C ALA A 56 -7.70 -5.69 -14.29
N GLU A 57 -7.39 -6.93 -14.66
CA GLU A 57 -8.10 -8.12 -14.18
C GLU A 57 -7.98 -8.28 -12.67
N VAL A 58 -6.76 -8.18 -12.14
CA VAL A 58 -6.49 -8.30 -10.71
C VAL A 58 -7.15 -7.16 -9.93
N CYS A 59 -7.08 -5.94 -10.44
CA CYS A 59 -7.71 -4.78 -9.83
C CYS A 59 -9.22 -4.98 -9.66
N ALA A 60 -9.90 -5.33 -10.76
CA ALA A 60 -11.34 -5.51 -10.76
C ALA A 60 -11.80 -6.73 -9.93
N GLN A 61 -11.03 -7.83 -9.94
CA GLN A 61 -11.32 -9.02 -9.13
C GLN A 61 -11.29 -8.73 -7.62
N ASN A 62 -10.45 -7.81 -7.19
CA ASN A 62 -10.37 -7.36 -5.80
C ASN A 62 -11.35 -6.23 -5.46
N GLY A 63 -12.30 -5.91 -6.35
CA GLY A 63 -13.34 -4.90 -6.13
C GLY A 63 -12.85 -3.45 -6.26
N HIS A 64 -11.64 -3.23 -6.74
CA HIS A 64 -11.07 -1.89 -6.94
C HIS A 64 -11.47 -1.29 -8.29
N LEU A 65 -11.36 0.04 -8.40
CA LEU A 65 -11.75 0.75 -9.61
C LEU A 65 -10.59 0.81 -10.61
N TRP A 66 -10.75 0.11 -11.74
CA TRP A 66 -9.77 0.15 -12.84
C TRP A 66 -10.05 1.32 -13.78
N THR A 67 -9.09 2.24 -13.91
CA THR A 67 -9.24 3.45 -14.73
C THR A 67 -8.85 3.26 -16.19
N GLY A 68 -8.31 2.09 -16.57
CA GLY A 68 -7.63 1.89 -17.86
C GLY A 68 -6.11 2.07 -17.78
N THR A 69 -5.60 2.62 -16.68
CA THR A 69 -4.16 2.86 -16.47
C THR A 69 -3.73 2.52 -15.04
N TYR A 70 -4.53 2.91 -14.06
CA TYR A 70 -4.28 2.69 -12.64
C TYR A 70 -5.39 1.88 -11.98
N CYS A 71 -5.00 1.13 -10.96
CA CYS A 71 -5.91 0.51 -10.01
C CYS A 71 -6.15 1.46 -8.84
N CYS A 72 -7.40 1.88 -8.63
CA CYS A 72 -7.76 2.80 -7.56
C CYS A 72 -8.44 2.06 -6.40
N LEU A 73 -7.73 2.03 -5.27
CA LEU A 73 -8.18 1.48 -4.00
C LEU A 73 -9.18 2.44 -3.37
N GLU A 74 -10.16 1.90 -2.63
CA GLU A 74 -11.18 2.71 -1.93
C GLU A 74 -10.55 3.63 -0.88
N GLU A 75 -9.57 3.12 -0.14
CA GLU A 75 -8.87 3.85 0.92
C GLU A 75 -7.36 3.93 0.65
N PRO A 76 -6.68 4.96 1.18
CA PRO A 76 -5.23 5.06 1.11
C PRO A 76 -4.55 3.90 1.85
N MET A 77 -3.59 3.29 1.17
CA MET A 77 -2.78 2.15 1.61
C MET A 77 -1.29 2.40 1.34
N GLN A 78 -0.43 1.66 2.02
CA GLN A 78 0.99 1.64 1.71
C GLN A 78 1.24 0.53 0.69
N CYS A 79 1.59 0.88 -0.54
CA CYS A 79 1.92 -0.09 -1.59
C CYS A 79 3.43 -0.29 -1.67
N VAL A 80 3.85 -1.55 -1.50
CA VAL A 80 5.26 -1.97 -1.50
C VAL A 80 5.51 -3.04 -2.55
N ALA A 81 6.78 -3.28 -2.84
CA ALA A 81 7.20 -4.40 -3.66
C ALA A 81 6.73 -5.73 -3.05
N GLY A 82 6.28 -6.65 -3.90
CA GLY A 82 5.79 -7.95 -3.49
C GLY A 82 5.54 -8.87 -4.68
N MET A 83 5.01 -10.05 -4.38
CA MET A 83 4.65 -11.08 -5.35
C MET A 83 3.20 -11.51 -5.09
N GLU A 84 2.43 -11.73 -6.15
CA GLU A 84 1.03 -12.16 -6.08
C GLU A 84 0.79 -13.34 -5.13
N GLY A 85 1.59 -14.41 -5.26
CA GLY A 85 1.43 -15.62 -4.45
C GLY A 85 1.70 -15.43 -2.94
N SER A 86 2.34 -14.32 -2.56
CA SER A 86 2.69 -13.97 -1.19
C SER A 86 1.88 -12.79 -0.65
N CYS A 87 1.39 -11.90 -1.52
CA CYS A 87 0.56 -10.76 -1.13
C CYS A 87 -0.88 -11.20 -0.85
N LYS A 88 -1.05 -11.88 0.29
CA LYS A 88 -2.32 -12.44 0.73
C LYS A 88 -2.40 -12.39 2.25
N GLY A 89 -3.59 -12.15 2.77
CA GLY A 89 -3.82 -11.99 4.20
C GLY A 89 -4.85 -10.89 4.46
N GLU A 90 -5.26 -10.79 5.72
CA GLU A 90 -6.15 -9.73 6.15
C GLU A 90 -5.48 -8.36 5.95
N GLY A 91 -6.22 -7.41 5.36
CA GLY A 91 -5.70 -6.07 5.06
C GLY A 91 -4.72 -5.99 3.89
N MET A 92 -4.33 -7.09 3.25
CA MET A 92 -3.41 -7.07 2.11
C MET A 92 -4.18 -7.16 0.79
N THR A 93 -3.76 -6.38 -0.21
CA THR A 93 -4.34 -6.47 -1.54
C THR A 93 -3.27 -6.41 -2.62
N TRP A 94 -3.28 -7.39 -3.53
CA TRP A 94 -2.43 -7.39 -4.71
C TRP A 94 -3.11 -6.59 -5.82
N THR A 95 -2.39 -5.61 -6.37
CA THR A 95 -2.92 -4.73 -7.44
C THR A 95 -2.66 -5.27 -8.84
N GLY A 96 -1.92 -6.37 -8.96
CA GLY A 96 -1.32 -6.85 -10.20
C GLY A 96 0.13 -6.42 -10.38
N SER A 97 0.61 -5.44 -9.61
CA SER A 97 2.01 -4.97 -9.68
C SER A 97 2.69 -4.77 -8.33
N GLN A 98 1.92 -4.40 -7.31
CA GLN A 98 2.40 -4.10 -5.96
C GLN A 98 1.48 -4.72 -4.92
N CYS A 99 2.06 -4.99 -3.76
CA CYS A 99 1.33 -5.43 -2.59
C CYS A 99 0.99 -4.23 -1.72
N CYS A 100 -0.29 -3.93 -1.58
CA CYS A 100 -0.74 -2.82 -0.75
C CYS A 100 -1.21 -3.36 0.60
N VAL A 101 -0.72 -2.73 1.66
CA VAL A 101 -0.98 -3.07 3.07
C VAL A 101 -1.47 -1.83 3.82
N PRO A 102 -2.05 -1.97 5.01
CA PRO A 102 -2.48 -0.82 5.81
C PRO A 102 -1.34 0.17 6.07
N ASN A 103 -1.65 1.47 6.10
CA ASN A 103 -0.64 2.52 6.21
C ASN A 103 0.08 2.53 7.57
N GLU A 104 -0.56 2.02 8.61
CA GLU A 104 0.00 1.87 9.95
C GLU A 104 1.03 0.74 10.06
N TRP A 105 1.11 -0.14 9.04
CA TRP A 105 2.10 -1.21 9.01
C TRP A 105 3.48 -0.68 8.64
N THR A 106 4.51 -1.26 9.25
CA THR A 106 5.90 -0.95 8.91
C THR A 106 6.49 -2.04 8.04
N CYS A 107 6.82 -1.70 6.80
CA CYS A 107 7.46 -2.61 5.87
C CYS A 107 8.96 -2.36 5.76
N GLY A 108 9.76 -3.39 6.02
CA GLY A 108 11.21 -3.39 5.90
C GLY A 108 11.72 -4.50 4.97
N ALA A 109 12.99 -4.42 4.62
CA ALA A 109 13.64 -5.54 3.94
C ALA A 109 13.61 -6.76 4.88
N GLY A 110 13.52 -7.95 4.30
CA GLY A 110 13.42 -9.18 5.08
C GLY A 110 13.57 -10.43 4.23
N THR A 111 13.36 -11.57 4.87
CA THR A 111 13.28 -12.87 4.19
C THR A 111 11.99 -13.57 4.62
N ILE A 112 11.49 -14.48 3.79
CA ILE A 112 10.26 -15.23 4.11
C ILE A 112 10.33 -15.95 5.46
N GLY A 113 11.49 -16.52 5.81
CA GLY A 113 11.69 -17.22 7.09
C GLY A 113 12.07 -16.32 8.26
N GLY A 114 12.29 -15.03 8.04
CA GLY A 114 12.36 -14.04 9.12
C GLY A 114 11.04 -13.31 9.33
N CYS A 115 10.14 -13.37 8.34
CA CYS A 115 8.84 -12.70 8.39
C CYS A 115 7.70 -13.69 8.67
N ASP A 116 7.90 -14.55 9.67
CA ASP A 116 6.96 -15.59 10.08
C ASP A 116 6.47 -15.42 11.53
N ASN A 117 6.85 -14.32 12.19
CA ASN A 117 6.39 -14.01 13.54
C ASN A 117 4.91 -13.61 13.53
N GLN A 118 4.26 -13.75 14.68
CA GLN A 118 2.90 -13.25 14.87
C GLN A 118 2.85 -11.73 14.69
N GLY A 119 1.87 -11.25 13.93
CA GLY A 119 1.74 -9.82 13.62
C GLY A 119 2.67 -9.34 12.51
N GLU A 120 3.23 -10.24 11.71
CA GLU A 120 4.01 -9.92 10.52
C GLU A 120 3.40 -10.55 9.27
N SER A 121 3.71 -9.97 8.11
CA SER A 121 3.28 -10.50 6.83
C SER A 121 4.33 -10.30 5.75
N TRP A 122 4.65 -11.40 5.07
CA TRP A 122 5.59 -11.42 3.97
C TRP A 122 4.89 -11.07 2.66
N THR A 123 5.30 -9.98 2.01
CA THR A 123 4.69 -9.54 0.74
C THR A 123 5.20 -10.30 -0.48
N GLY A 124 6.20 -11.16 -0.31
CA GLY A 124 7.01 -11.72 -1.42
C GLY A 124 8.36 -11.03 -1.58
N THR A 125 8.54 -9.84 -1.00
CA THR A 125 9.79 -9.07 -1.09
C THR A 125 10.11 -8.31 0.21
N MET A 126 9.09 -7.83 0.89
CA MET A 126 9.20 -7.06 2.12
C MET A 126 8.56 -7.82 3.27
N CYS A 127 9.07 -7.59 4.48
CA CYS A 127 8.41 -8.01 5.70
C CYS A 127 7.66 -6.82 6.30
N CYS A 128 6.36 -6.96 6.54
CA CYS A 128 5.53 -5.90 7.07
C CYS A 128 4.99 -6.28 8.45
N ALA A 129 5.38 -5.52 9.48
CA ALA A 129 4.81 -5.64 10.82
C ALA A 129 3.47 -4.90 10.88
N HIS A 130 2.47 -5.51 11.53
CA HIS A 130 1.09 -5.01 11.66
C HIS A 130 0.94 -3.81 12.60
N GLU A 131 2.06 -3.28 13.07
CA GLU A 131 2.13 -2.15 13.98
C GLU A 131 3.30 -1.22 13.60
N PRO A 132 3.25 0.05 14.03
CA PRO A 132 4.34 0.99 13.80
C PRO A 132 5.63 0.54 14.49
N LYS A 133 6.63 0.20 13.68
CA LYS A 133 8.00 -0.12 14.10
C LYS A 133 9.00 0.78 13.38
N GLN A 134 10.25 0.72 13.83
CA GLN A 134 11.40 1.17 13.07
C GLN A 134 12.31 -0.05 12.84
N CYS A 135 12.62 -0.33 11.58
CA CYS A 135 13.48 -1.46 11.21
C CYS A 135 14.90 -0.94 10.92
N ILE A 136 15.85 -1.42 11.71
CA ILE A 136 17.25 -1.00 11.65
C ILE A 136 18.15 -2.16 11.25
N ALA A 137 19.29 -1.82 10.63
CA ALA A 137 20.32 -2.81 10.33
C ALA A 137 20.85 -3.43 11.63
N GLY A 138 20.99 -4.76 11.65
CA GLY A 138 21.45 -5.51 12.80
C GLY A 138 21.76 -6.95 12.44
N MET A 139 22.22 -7.73 13.41
CA MET A 139 22.38 -9.18 13.27
C MET A 139 21.30 -9.89 14.09
N GLN A 140 20.77 -11.00 13.59
CA GLN A 140 19.77 -11.82 14.28
C GLN A 140 20.17 -12.14 15.73
N SER A 141 21.45 -12.46 15.95
CA SER A 141 22.01 -12.78 17.27
C SER A 141 21.95 -11.63 18.27
N SER A 142 21.94 -10.38 17.79
CA SER A 142 21.81 -9.16 18.60
C SER A 142 20.36 -8.70 18.72
N CYS A 143 19.48 -9.14 17.82
CA CYS A 143 18.06 -8.80 17.82
C CYS A 143 17.31 -9.45 18.99
N GLY A 144 17.54 -10.75 19.18
CA GLY A 144 16.79 -11.56 20.16
C GLY A 144 17.44 -11.71 21.54
N LYS A 145 18.71 -11.30 21.71
CA LYS A 145 19.42 -11.46 23.00
C LYS A 145 19.27 -10.29 23.96
N ASP A 146 19.00 -9.09 23.45
CA ASP A 146 19.02 -7.88 24.27
C ASP A 146 17.64 -7.47 24.81
N CYS A 147 16.55 -8.04 24.28
CA CYS A 147 15.19 -7.57 24.54
C CYS A 147 14.21 -8.74 24.58
N GLY A 148 14.12 -9.45 25.70
CA GLY A 148 13.18 -10.57 25.91
C GLY A 148 11.70 -10.14 25.98
N ASN A 149 11.26 -9.24 25.10
CA ASN A 149 9.89 -8.76 24.98
C ASN A 149 9.36 -9.00 23.55
N ASP A 150 8.06 -9.29 23.45
CA ASP A 150 7.36 -9.58 22.18
C ASP A 150 7.31 -8.37 21.21
N LEU A 151 7.93 -7.25 21.59
CA LEU A 151 7.94 -5.98 20.88
C LEU A 151 9.06 -5.89 19.82
N VAL A 152 10.08 -6.74 19.91
CA VAL A 152 11.22 -6.76 18.97
C VAL A 152 11.12 -7.98 18.07
N SER A 153 11.23 -7.77 16.76
CA SER A 153 11.19 -8.85 15.77
C SER A 153 12.33 -8.77 14.77
N TRP A 154 12.76 -9.91 14.25
CA TRP A 154 13.81 -10.02 13.25
C TRP A 154 13.20 -10.35 11.90
N SER A 155 13.21 -9.41 10.96
CA SER A 155 12.58 -9.58 9.64
C SER A 155 13.28 -10.58 8.71
N GLY A 156 14.43 -11.13 9.12
CA GLY A 156 15.34 -11.90 8.26
C GLY A 156 16.56 -11.10 7.83
N SER A 157 16.51 -9.77 7.86
CA SER A 157 17.64 -8.89 7.53
C SER A 157 17.76 -7.64 8.39
N GLN A 158 16.69 -7.27 9.10
CA GLN A 158 16.64 -6.08 9.95
C GLN A 158 16.00 -6.42 11.30
N CYS A 159 16.37 -5.64 12.33
CA CYS A 159 15.70 -5.64 13.61
C CYS A 159 14.60 -4.59 13.61
N CYS A 160 13.36 -5.01 13.78
CA CYS A 160 12.22 -4.12 13.90
C CYS A 160 11.88 -3.93 15.38
N VAL A 161 12.01 -2.69 15.86
CA VAL A 161 11.77 -2.29 17.25
C VAL A 161 10.66 -1.23 17.32
N PRO A 162 10.05 -0.97 18.48
CA PRO A 162 9.03 0.07 18.61
C PRO A 162 9.53 1.45 18.19
N GLN A 163 8.66 2.28 17.61
CA GLN A 163 9.04 3.62 17.13
C GLN A 163 9.48 4.59 18.23
N PHE A 164 9.08 4.37 19.49
CA PHE A 164 9.49 5.22 20.60
C PHE A 164 10.93 4.97 21.07
N TRP A 165 11.62 3.95 20.54
CA TRP A 165 13.05 3.74 20.80
C TRP A 165 13.88 4.75 20.01
N THR A 166 14.96 5.24 20.61
CA THR A 166 15.91 6.10 19.91
C THR A 166 17.10 5.25 19.48
N CYS A 167 17.20 4.96 18.18
CA CYS A 167 18.27 4.14 17.61
C CYS A 167 19.29 4.98 16.85
N VAL A 168 20.58 4.79 17.15
CA VAL A 168 21.67 5.32 16.33
C VAL A 168 21.89 4.40 15.13
N ALA A 169 21.99 4.97 13.93
CA ALA A 169 22.26 4.22 12.71
C ALA A 169 23.54 3.38 12.86
N GLY A 170 23.43 2.06 12.68
CA GLY A 170 24.59 1.18 12.65
C GLY A 170 24.35 -0.19 13.29
N THR A 171 23.69 -0.27 14.45
CA THR A 171 23.37 -1.55 15.12
C THR A 171 22.22 -1.41 16.12
N ILE A 172 21.50 -2.51 16.39
CA ILE A 172 20.52 -2.65 17.49
C ILE A 172 21.08 -2.29 18.87
N GLY A 173 22.39 -2.42 19.08
CA GLY A 173 23.06 -2.00 20.32
C GLY A 173 23.03 -0.48 20.56
N GLY A 174 22.72 0.31 19.53
CA GLY A 174 22.55 1.76 19.61
C GLY A 174 21.12 2.23 19.93
N CYS A 175 20.18 1.32 20.20
CA CYS A 175 18.81 1.67 20.59
C CYS A 175 18.67 1.89 22.10
N ASN A 176 18.22 3.09 22.47
CA ASN A 176 17.84 3.48 23.82
C ASN A 176 16.31 3.54 23.93
N GLY A 177 15.74 2.90 24.95
CA GLY A 177 14.29 2.70 25.09
C GLY A 177 13.90 1.30 25.61
N LYS A 178 14.90 0.45 25.86
CA LYS A 178 14.80 -0.87 26.51
C LYS A 178 14.09 -0.80 27.87
#